data_AF-A0A966VEE2-F1
#
_entry.id   AF-A0A966VEE2-F1
#
_cell.length_a   1.000
_cell.length_b   1.000
_cell.length_c   1.000
_cell.angle_alpha   90.00
_cell.angle_beta   90.00
_cell.angle_gamma   90.00
#
_symmetry.space_group_name_H-M   'P 1'
#
loop_
_entity.id
_entity.type
_entity.pdbx_description
1 polymer ?
#
loop_
_entity_poly.entity_id
_entity_poly.type
_entity_poly.pdbx_seq_one_letter_code
_entity_poly.pdbx_strand_id
1 'polypeptide(L)'
;MYYGTEQDFDGGADPWNREDMFDGQFEGGPSNGDNFNMTSPRFKLVAKLNNLRRLYPSLCTGTHNNLWANGSGPGLFAYARRLGSEEVYVVLNTASSSTTIGPRPTIHPAGTILVNILNPSETYTVTSGIDGIPSIVMPANSYKMFVAQSQLKILNPVILAVTPAHDGGGISTVSAISVTFDRAMNPTTTQEAFSTAPATTGTFAWSASNTVVTYTPSFSLAGTSLYAVKVASTATDTNGLAMFAPFESRFTTGVASTLAKSSINSISFSGVTTSAATLSASATPNGAATTVVFEYGTSTSYGTTTASQNIGNGNSPVSFTAALSGLLPGTMYHFRPVAQNSQGTTYGPDTTFTTDVVLPQVTTTAVSSVTTTSARLNADVNPNGISTTYYFEYGVKSDVLNLTTPSQDA
;
A
#
# COMPACT_ATOMS: atom_id res chain seq x y z
N MET A 1 11.68 -16.88 11.02
CA MET A 1 11.97 -16.10 9.80
C MET A 1 13.47 -16.13 9.62
N TYR A 2 13.96 -16.40 8.41
CA TYR A 2 15.41 -16.35 8.13
C TYR A 2 15.84 -14.88 8.03
N TYR A 3 17.08 -14.54 8.37
CA TYR A 3 17.52 -13.15 8.39
C TYR A 3 17.49 -12.54 6.98
N GLY A 4 17.23 -11.23 6.89
CA GLY A 4 17.14 -10.53 5.59
C GLY A 4 15.86 -10.83 4.80
N THR A 5 15.02 -11.78 5.24
CA THR A 5 13.70 -12.01 4.62
C THR A 5 12.90 -10.72 4.59
N GLU A 6 12.92 -9.93 5.66
CA GLU A 6 12.24 -8.64 5.80
C GLU A 6 12.83 -7.50 4.96
N GLN A 7 13.97 -7.75 4.33
CA GLN A 7 14.68 -6.87 3.40
C GLN A 7 14.65 -7.41 1.96
N ASP A 8 13.82 -8.44 1.72
CA ASP A 8 13.61 -9.03 0.40
C ASP A 8 14.85 -9.73 -0.19
N PHE A 9 15.75 -10.27 0.65
CA PHE A 9 16.86 -11.13 0.21
C PHE A 9 16.35 -12.29 -0.66
N ASP A 10 17.04 -12.55 -1.77
CA ASP A 10 16.59 -13.42 -2.86
C ASP A 10 17.64 -14.41 -3.37
N GLY A 11 18.79 -14.48 -2.70
CA GLY A 11 19.89 -15.36 -3.00
C GLY A 11 19.48 -16.84 -3.08
N GLY A 12 20.03 -17.54 -4.08
CA GLY A 12 19.66 -18.91 -4.43
C GLY A 12 20.16 -19.99 -3.45
N ALA A 13 20.91 -20.98 -3.95
CA ALA A 13 21.49 -22.00 -3.09
C ALA A 13 22.74 -21.49 -2.34
N ASP A 14 23.21 -22.25 -1.34
CA ASP A 14 24.47 -21.99 -0.61
C ASP A 14 25.64 -21.74 -1.59
N PRO A 15 26.47 -20.68 -1.40
CA PRO A 15 26.45 -19.70 -0.30
C PRO A 15 25.60 -18.45 -0.54
N TRP A 16 24.92 -18.36 -1.68
CA TRP A 16 24.22 -17.16 -2.11
C TRP A 16 23.00 -16.82 -1.26
N ASN A 17 22.39 -17.78 -0.56
CA ASN A 17 21.36 -17.52 0.46
C ASN A 17 21.91 -16.94 1.77
N ARG A 18 23.17 -16.53 1.81
CA ARG A 18 23.82 -15.88 2.97
C ARG A 18 24.30 -14.48 2.61
N GLU A 19 23.44 -13.70 1.96
CA GLU A 19 23.66 -12.28 1.69
C GLU A 19 24.03 -11.51 2.97
N ASP A 20 24.76 -10.41 2.81
CA ASP A 20 25.28 -9.65 3.95
C ASP A 20 24.23 -8.68 4.50
N MET A 21 23.98 -8.75 5.81
CA MET A 21 23.11 -7.77 6.48
C MET A 21 23.83 -6.46 6.74
N PHE A 22 25.13 -6.53 7.00
CA PHE A 22 25.95 -5.40 7.41
C PHE A 22 26.79 -4.97 6.22
N ASP A 23 26.85 -3.68 5.94
CA ASP A 23 27.61 -3.21 4.78
C ASP A 23 29.09 -3.67 4.83
N GLY A 24 29.47 -4.56 3.91
CA GLY A 24 30.86 -4.95 3.61
C GLY A 24 31.60 -5.77 4.69
N GLN A 25 30.90 -6.49 5.58
CA GLN A 25 31.56 -7.23 6.67
C GLN A 25 31.83 -8.71 6.36
N PHE A 26 31.01 -9.37 5.54
CA PHE A 26 31.03 -10.82 5.35
C PHE A 26 30.79 -11.21 3.87
N GLU A 27 31.66 -10.78 2.95
CA GLU A 27 31.42 -10.91 1.50
C GLU A 27 31.65 -12.33 0.91
N GLY A 28 30.64 -12.78 0.16
CA GLY A 28 30.74 -13.68 -1.00
C GLY A 28 30.01 -13.17 -2.25
N GLY A 29 29.39 -11.98 -2.20
CA GLY A 29 28.61 -11.30 -3.26
C GLY A 29 28.38 -9.82 -2.89
N PRO A 30 27.84 -8.97 -3.80
CA PRO A 30 27.88 -7.52 -3.65
C PRO A 30 27.04 -7.02 -2.46
N SER A 31 27.66 -6.28 -1.53
CA SER A 31 26.97 -5.48 -0.51
C SER A 31 26.16 -4.34 -1.15
N ASN A 32 24.86 -4.27 -0.84
CA ASN A 32 23.95 -3.18 -1.25
C ASN A 32 23.75 -2.12 -0.13
N GLY A 33 24.67 -2.04 0.84
CA GLY A 33 24.56 -1.17 2.02
C GLY A 33 24.03 -1.90 3.26
N ASP A 34 23.53 -1.15 4.24
CA ASP A 34 22.94 -1.70 5.47
C ASP A 34 21.53 -2.19 5.21
N ASN A 35 21.27 -3.44 5.56
CA ASN A 35 19.97 -4.05 5.38
C ASN A 35 19.12 -3.95 6.67
N PHE A 36 19.15 -2.80 7.35
CA PHE A 36 18.37 -2.55 8.57
C PHE A 36 17.23 -1.55 8.35
N ASN A 37 16.69 -1.50 7.12
CA ASN A 37 15.63 -0.58 6.76
C ASN A 37 14.29 -0.97 7.41
N MET A 38 13.97 -0.34 8.55
CA MET A 38 12.69 -0.52 9.25
C MET A 38 11.47 0.03 8.50
N THR A 39 11.68 0.73 7.38
CA THR A 39 10.60 1.23 6.50
C THR A 39 10.39 0.37 5.25
N SER A 40 11.15 -0.72 5.09
CA SER A 40 10.94 -1.73 4.04
C SER A 40 9.48 -2.24 4.06
N PRO A 41 8.83 -2.44 2.88
CA PRO A 41 7.49 -3.01 2.82
C PRO A 41 7.37 -4.35 3.56
N ARG A 42 8.37 -5.23 3.43
CA ARG A 42 8.32 -6.56 4.02
C ARG A 42 8.60 -6.53 5.53
N PHE A 43 9.50 -5.65 6.00
CA PHE A 43 9.64 -5.35 7.42
C PHE A 43 8.32 -4.87 8.05
N LYS A 44 7.65 -3.88 7.44
CA LYS A 44 6.37 -3.36 7.93
C LYS A 44 5.29 -4.43 7.98
N LEU A 45 5.25 -5.31 6.98
CA LEU A 45 4.34 -6.45 6.98
C LEU A 45 4.62 -7.39 8.16
N VAL A 46 5.86 -7.84 8.34
CA VAL A 46 6.24 -8.74 9.45
C VAL A 46 5.92 -8.09 10.80
N ALA A 47 6.22 -6.81 10.98
CA ALA A 47 5.87 -6.06 12.18
C ALA A 47 4.35 -6.03 12.43
N LYS A 48 3.54 -5.79 11.39
CA LYS A 48 2.07 -5.83 11.47
C LYS A 48 1.56 -7.22 11.90
N LEU A 49 2.08 -8.29 11.30
CA LEU A 49 1.69 -9.67 11.63
C LEU A 49 2.10 -10.07 13.05
N ASN A 50 3.27 -9.66 13.52
CA ASN A 50 3.71 -9.88 14.90
C ASN A 50 2.83 -9.13 15.91
N ASN A 51 2.42 -7.90 15.58
CA ASN A 51 1.49 -7.11 16.39
C ASN A 51 0.14 -7.83 16.52
N LEU A 52 -0.41 -8.31 15.41
CA LEU A 52 -1.63 -9.14 15.40
C LEU A 52 -1.46 -10.40 16.25
N ARG A 53 -0.39 -11.18 16.04
CA ARG A 53 -0.14 -12.41 16.80
C ARG A 53 -0.10 -12.17 18.32
N ARG A 54 0.47 -11.05 18.75
CA ARG A 54 0.49 -10.66 20.18
C ARG A 54 -0.88 -10.25 20.70
N LEU A 55 -1.68 -9.56 19.89
CA LEU A 55 -2.98 -9.01 20.29
C LEU A 55 -4.12 -10.04 20.29
N TYR A 56 -4.02 -11.09 19.48
CA TYR A 56 -5.03 -12.14 19.35
C TYR A 56 -4.49 -13.49 19.85
N PRO A 57 -4.77 -13.89 21.10
CA PRO A 57 -4.30 -15.16 21.68
C PRO A 57 -4.63 -16.40 20.84
N SER A 58 -5.74 -16.39 20.10
CA SER A 58 -6.09 -17.45 19.16
C SER A 58 -5.00 -17.70 18.10
N LEU A 59 -4.28 -16.68 17.65
CA LEU A 59 -3.16 -16.82 16.71
C LEU A 59 -1.95 -17.52 17.34
N CYS A 60 -1.80 -17.44 18.66
CA CYS A 60 -0.73 -18.12 19.40
C CYS A 60 -1.11 -19.58 19.71
N THR A 61 -2.18 -19.80 20.47
CA THR A 61 -2.52 -21.10 21.07
C THR A 61 -3.90 -21.63 20.68
N GLY A 62 -4.65 -20.89 19.85
CA GLY A 62 -5.96 -21.33 19.40
C GLY A 62 -5.91 -22.57 18.51
N THR A 63 -6.97 -23.36 18.55
CA THR A 63 -7.11 -24.55 17.70
C THR A 63 -7.17 -24.15 16.23
N HIS A 64 -6.49 -24.91 15.37
CA HIS A 64 -6.54 -24.71 13.92
C HIS A 64 -7.76 -25.44 13.35
N ASN A 65 -8.59 -24.73 12.61
CA ASN A 65 -9.78 -25.26 11.96
C ASN A 65 -9.65 -25.01 10.46
N ASN A 66 -9.33 -26.04 9.68
CA ASN A 66 -9.26 -25.92 8.23
C ASN A 66 -10.67 -25.77 7.65
N LEU A 67 -10.95 -24.67 6.95
CA LEU A 67 -12.29 -24.35 6.42
C LEU A 67 -12.38 -24.52 4.90
N TRP A 68 -11.25 -24.40 4.21
CA TRP A 68 -11.14 -24.64 2.77
C TRP A 68 -9.68 -24.78 2.34
N ALA A 69 -9.41 -25.65 1.37
CA ALA A 69 -8.12 -25.71 0.70
C ALA A 69 -8.28 -26.13 -0.77
N ASN A 70 -7.57 -25.46 -1.68
CA ASN A 70 -7.35 -25.96 -3.02
C ASN A 70 -6.23 -27.01 -2.99
N GLY A 71 -6.58 -28.29 -3.12
CA GLY A 71 -5.62 -29.39 -3.10
C GLY A 71 -4.86 -29.62 -4.41
N SER A 72 -5.27 -28.96 -5.49
CA SER A 72 -4.78 -29.24 -6.86
C SER A 72 -3.85 -28.16 -7.44
N GLY A 73 -3.51 -27.12 -6.68
CA GLY A 73 -2.60 -26.08 -7.13
C GLY A 73 -2.73 -24.75 -6.37
N PRO A 74 -2.10 -23.68 -6.87
CA PRO A 74 -2.25 -22.33 -6.32
C PRO A 74 -3.73 -21.93 -6.26
N GLY A 75 -4.13 -21.24 -5.19
CA GLY A 75 -5.52 -20.82 -5.03
C GLY A 75 -5.87 -20.54 -3.58
N LEU A 76 -7.11 -20.84 -3.22
CA LEU A 76 -7.64 -20.49 -1.91
C LEU A 76 -7.22 -21.47 -0.82
N PHE A 77 -6.73 -20.92 0.28
CA PHE A 77 -6.62 -21.62 1.56
C PHE A 77 -7.29 -20.78 2.64
N ALA A 78 -8.23 -21.35 3.38
CA ALA A 78 -8.94 -20.65 4.44
C ALA A 78 -9.01 -21.50 5.70
N TYR A 79 -8.71 -20.87 6.82
CA TYR A 79 -8.75 -21.51 8.13
C TYR A 79 -9.18 -20.53 9.20
N ALA A 80 -9.65 -21.04 10.33
CA ALA A 80 -9.91 -20.27 11.53
C ALA A 80 -8.97 -20.70 12.64
N ARG A 81 -8.45 -19.73 13.40
CA ARG A 81 -7.83 -19.95 14.70
C ARG A 81 -8.84 -19.61 15.78
N ARG A 82 -9.13 -20.56 16.67
CA ARG A 82 -10.20 -20.40 17.67
C ARG A 82 -9.68 -20.61 19.09
N LEU A 83 -10.02 -19.70 19.99
CA LEU A 83 -9.76 -19.84 21.42
C LEU A 83 -10.94 -19.28 22.22
N GLY A 84 -11.73 -20.16 22.84
CA GLY A 84 -12.97 -19.75 23.51
C GLY A 84 -13.92 -19.10 22.51
N SER A 85 -14.28 -17.83 22.76
CA SER A 85 -15.13 -17.02 21.88
C SER A 85 -14.36 -16.19 20.84
N GLU A 86 -13.02 -16.22 20.84
CA GLU A 86 -12.21 -15.50 19.85
C GLU A 86 -11.98 -16.39 18.61
N GLU A 87 -12.33 -15.87 17.43
CA GLU A 87 -12.02 -16.46 16.14
C GLU A 87 -11.28 -15.45 15.27
N VAL A 88 -10.12 -15.86 14.77
CA VAL A 88 -9.44 -15.18 13.67
C VAL A 88 -9.59 -16.03 12.42
N TYR A 89 -10.47 -15.60 11.51
CA TYR A 89 -10.70 -16.22 10.22
C TYR A 89 -9.71 -15.67 9.20
N VAL A 90 -8.93 -16.55 8.57
CA VAL A 90 -7.88 -16.20 7.62
C VAL A 90 -8.21 -16.80 6.26
N VAL A 91 -8.11 -16.00 5.21
CA VAL A 91 -8.22 -16.44 3.82
C VAL A 91 -6.98 -16.00 3.08
N LEU A 92 -6.34 -16.91 2.35
CA LEU A 92 -5.22 -16.65 1.46
C LEU A 92 -5.61 -17.04 0.04
N ASN A 93 -5.15 -16.26 -0.93
CA ASN A 93 -5.17 -16.62 -2.33
C ASN A 93 -3.74 -16.60 -2.86
N THR A 94 -3.20 -17.79 -3.16
CA THR A 94 -1.85 -17.94 -3.73
C THR A 94 -1.85 -18.01 -5.26
N ALA A 95 -3.01 -17.91 -5.91
CA ALA A 95 -3.09 -17.82 -7.36
C ALA A 95 -2.73 -16.40 -7.85
N SER A 96 -2.28 -16.34 -9.11
CA SER A 96 -2.03 -15.10 -9.84
C SER A 96 -3.30 -14.40 -10.34
N SER A 97 -4.48 -15.00 -10.10
CA SER A 97 -5.78 -14.46 -10.47
C SER A 97 -6.68 -14.24 -9.24
N SER A 98 -7.62 -13.31 -9.35
CA SER A 98 -8.65 -13.11 -8.34
C SER A 98 -9.54 -14.35 -8.25
N THR A 99 -9.89 -14.77 -7.03
CA THR A 99 -10.76 -15.92 -6.77
C THR A 99 -11.76 -15.58 -5.66
N THR A 100 -12.96 -16.16 -5.71
CA THR A 100 -13.97 -15.98 -4.66
C THR A 100 -14.05 -17.22 -3.79
N ILE A 101 -13.90 -17.06 -2.48
CA ILE A 101 -14.25 -18.12 -1.53
C ILE A 101 -15.75 -18.03 -1.23
N GLY A 102 -16.46 -19.14 -1.36
CA GLY A 102 -17.87 -19.23 -0.99
C GLY A 102 -18.08 -19.12 0.53
N PRO A 103 -19.34 -19.09 0.99
CA PRO A 103 -19.65 -18.90 2.41
C PRO A 103 -18.94 -19.92 3.30
N ARG A 104 -18.47 -19.51 4.48
CA ARG A 104 -17.69 -20.35 5.40
C ARG A 104 -18.34 -20.41 6.80
N PRO A 105 -18.12 -21.49 7.56
CA PRO A 105 -18.64 -21.61 8.93
C PRO A 105 -17.87 -20.67 9.88
N THR A 106 -18.56 -20.22 10.93
CA THR A 106 -18.00 -19.38 12.00
C THR A 106 -18.57 -19.79 13.35
N ILE A 107 -17.85 -19.51 14.44
CA ILE A 107 -18.40 -19.65 15.80
C ILE A 107 -19.33 -18.49 16.19
N HIS A 108 -19.37 -17.43 15.39
CA HIS A 108 -20.16 -16.25 15.70
C HIS A 108 -21.63 -16.41 15.27
N PRO A 109 -22.60 -15.90 16.05
CA PRO A 109 -24.00 -15.95 15.66
C PRO A 109 -24.32 -15.00 14.49
N ALA A 110 -25.43 -15.27 13.80
CA ALA A 110 -25.98 -14.37 12.79
C ALA A 110 -26.16 -12.94 13.34
N GLY A 111 -25.87 -11.94 12.52
CA GLY A 111 -25.85 -10.52 12.88
C GLY A 111 -24.51 -10.02 13.42
N THR A 112 -23.55 -10.91 13.73
CA THR A 112 -22.19 -10.47 14.11
C THR A 112 -21.51 -9.78 12.94
N ILE A 113 -20.92 -8.61 13.17
CA ILE A 113 -20.09 -7.92 12.17
C ILE A 113 -18.67 -8.43 12.30
N LEU A 114 -18.12 -8.98 11.23
CA LEU A 114 -16.72 -9.32 11.07
C LEU A 114 -16.00 -8.17 10.39
N VAL A 115 -14.82 -7.82 10.90
CA VAL A 115 -13.99 -6.71 10.40
C VAL A 115 -12.69 -7.27 9.87
N ASN A 116 -12.29 -6.87 8.66
CA ASN A 116 -10.95 -7.19 8.16
C ASN A 116 -9.90 -6.42 8.97
N ILE A 117 -9.12 -7.11 9.80
CA ILE A 117 -8.12 -6.48 10.68
C ILE A 117 -6.96 -5.83 9.91
N LEU A 118 -6.81 -6.16 8.63
CA LEU A 118 -5.81 -5.55 7.75
C LEU A 118 -6.34 -4.31 7.04
N ASN A 119 -7.66 -4.21 6.85
CA ASN A 119 -8.39 -3.08 6.29
C ASN A 119 -9.74 -2.93 7.01
N PRO A 120 -9.81 -2.22 8.15
CA PRO A 120 -11.03 -2.17 8.97
C PRO A 120 -12.27 -1.54 8.32
N SER A 121 -12.11 -0.89 7.15
CA SER A 121 -13.25 -0.42 6.34
C SER A 121 -14.02 -1.57 5.67
N GLU A 122 -13.37 -2.72 5.47
CA GLU A 122 -13.99 -3.91 4.91
C GLU A 122 -14.64 -4.73 6.03
N THR A 123 -15.96 -4.88 5.95
CA THR A 123 -16.75 -5.61 6.95
C THR A 123 -17.73 -6.56 6.29
N TYR A 124 -18.09 -7.61 7.02
CA TYR A 124 -19.08 -8.61 6.60
C TYR A 124 -20.01 -8.96 7.76
N THR A 125 -21.30 -9.04 7.49
CA THR A 125 -22.29 -9.47 8.50
C THR A 125 -22.51 -10.97 8.39
N VAL A 126 -22.37 -11.68 9.51
CA VAL A 126 -22.65 -13.12 9.60
C VAL A 126 -24.14 -13.37 9.34
N THR A 127 -24.48 -14.28 8.43
CA THR A 127 -25.86 -14.57 8.01
C THR A 127 -26.47 -15.81 8.67
N SER A 128 -25.64 -16.74 9.15
CA SER A 128 -26.06 -17.99 9.81
C SER A 128 -24.96 -18.56 10.70
N GLY A 129 -25.19 -19.63 11.46
CA GLY A 129 -24.14 -20.31 12.23
C GLY A 129 -23.43 -21.46 11.50
N ILE A 130 -23.99 -21.95 10.38
CA ILE A 130 -23.53 -23.18 9.69
C ILE A 130 -22.61 -22.85 8.52
N ASP A 131 -22.84 -21.72 7.85
CA ASP A 131 -21.97 -21.13 6.81
C ASP A 131 -22.23 -19.62 6.77
N GLY A 132 -22.02 -18.98 7.91
CA GLY A 132 -22.46 -17.62 8.17
C GLY A 132 -21.62 -16.54 7.55
N ILE A 133 -20.33 -16.78 7.33
CA ILE A 133 -19.45 -15.80 6.72
C ILE A 133 -19.85 -15.72 5.24
N PRO A 134 -20.26 -14.56 4.71
CA PRO A 134 -20.58 -14.41 3.29
C PRO A 134 -19.40 -14.74 2.37
N SER A 135 -19.67 -14.90 1.08
CA SER A 135 -18.61 -15.06 0.08
C SER A 135 -17.65 -13.87 0.08
N ILE A 136 -16.35 -14.14 -0.05
CA ILE A 136 -15.30 -13.12 -0.04
C ILE A 136 -14.50 -13.20 -1.34
N VAL A 137 -14.38 -12.07 -2.03
CA VAL A 137 -13.50 -11.93 -3.19
C VAL A 137 -12.07 -11.72 -2.69
N MET A 138 -11.15 -12.55 -3.17
CA MET A 138 -9.73 -12.51 -2.84
C MET A 138 -8.93 -12.10 -4.09
N PRO A 139 -8.30 -10.91 -4.10
CA PRO A 139 -7.35 -10.55 -5.15
C PRO A 139 -6.25 -11.60 -5.33
N ALA A 140 -5.56 -11.58 -6.46
CA ALA A 140 -4.37 -12.41 -6.69
C ALA A 140 -3.31 -12.16 -5.60
N ASN A 141 -2.59 -13.21 -5.20
CA ASN A 141 -1.48 -13.14 -4.23
C ASN A 141 -1.81 -12.34 -2.96
N SER A 142 -3.00 -12.53 -2.39
CA SER A 142 -3.52 -11.72 -1.30
C SER A 142 -3.92 -12.56 -0.10
N TYR A 143 -4.12 -11.89 1.04
CA TYR A 143 -4.68 -12.49 2.24
C TYR A 143 -5.55 -11.48 2.97
N LYS A 144 -6.58 -12.00 3.64
CA LYS A 144 -7.51 -11.24 4.48
C LYS A 144 -7.67 -11.97 5.81
N MET A 145 -7.87 -11.20 6.87
CA MET A 145 -8.04 -11.75 8.22
C MET A 145 -9.17 -11.02 8.92
N PHE A 146 -10.10 -11.78 9.48
CA PHE A 146 -11.32 -11.24 10.06
C PHE A 146 -11.47 -11.64 11.52
N VAL A 147 -12.01 -10.72 12.31
CA VAL A 147 -12.43 -10.94 13.71
C VAL A 147 -13.77 -10.28 13.93
N ALA A 148 -14.52 -10.69 14.95
CA ALA A 148 -15.71 -9.98 15.37
C ALA A 148 -15.37 -8.51 15.74
N GLN A 149 -16.21 -7.57 15.31
CA GLN A 149 -16.02 -6.14 15.57
C GLN A 149 -15.88 -5.83 17.06
N SER A 150 -16.63 -6.54 17.91
CA SER A 150 -16.56 -6.44 19.37
C SER A 150 -15.22 -6.88 19.96
N GLN A 151 -14.41 -7.63 19.20
CA GLN A 151 -13.11 -8.16 19.60
C GLN A 151 -11.95 -7.44 18.91
N LEU A 152 -12.22 -6.48 18.01
CA LEU A 152 -11.20 -5.77 17.26
C LEU A 152 -10.18 -5.11 18.20
N LYS A 153 -8.91 -5.47 18.01
CA LYS A 153 -7.77 -4.88 18.72
C LYS A 153 -7.10 -3.83 17.85
N ILE A 154 -6.84 -2.67 18.42
CA ILE A 154 -6.11 -1.59 17.76
C ILE A 154 -4.63 -1.96 17.73
N LEU A 155 -4.05 -1.98 16.53
CA LEU A 155 -2.62 -2.20 16.34
C LEU A 155 -1.83 -1.04 16.92
N ASN A 156 -0.68 -1.28 17.54
CA ASN A 156 0.24 -0.19 17.94
C ASN A 156 0.64 0.70 16.73
N PRO A 157 0.93 1.99 16.96
CA PRO A 157 1.41 2.89 15.91
C PRO A 157 2.73 2.43 15.30
N VAL A 158 2.93 2.71 14.02
CA VAL A 158 4.16 2.38 13.29
C VAL A 158 4.59 3.53 12.39
N ILE A 159 5.90 3.59 12.11
CA ILE A 159 6.46 4.53 11.14
C ILE A 159 6.39 3.90 9.75
N LEU A 160 5.83 4.64 8.80
CA LEU A 160 5.67 4.23 7.41
C LEU A 160 6.86 4.64 6.53
N ALA A 161 7.45 5.81 6.83
CA ALA A 161 8.55 6.39 6.07
C ALA A 161 9.37 7.37 6.94
N VAL A 162 10.63 7.57 6.54
CA VAL A 162 11.54 8.58 7.08
C VAL A 162 12.25 9.28 5.92
N THR A 163 12.44 10.59 6.05
CA THR A 163 13.24 11.41 5.14
C THR A 163 14.31 12.11 5.98
N PRO A 164 15.61 12.07 5.61
CA PRO A 164 16.19 11.30 4.52
C PRO A 164 15.90 9.79 4.62
N ALA A 165 15.80 9.14 3.46
CA ALA A 165 15.56 7.70 3.39
C ALA A 165 16.70 6.93 4.07
N HIS A 166 16.38 5.73 4.57
CA HIS A 166 17.37 4.82 5.15
C HIS A 166 18.56 4.63 4.21
N ASP A 167 19.76 4.72 4.77
CA ASP A 167 21.04 4.64 4.07
C ASP A 167 21.22 5.63 2.91
N GLY A 168 20.42 6.70 2.90
CA GLY A 168 20.58 7.79 1.94
C GLY A 168 21.95 8.45 2.07
N GLY A 169 22.70 8.48 0.96
CA GLY A 169 24.00 9.14 0.87
C GLY A 169 23.94 10.58 0.36
N GLY A 170 24.97 11.36 0.71
CA GLY A 170 25.17 12.72 0.20
C GLY A 170 24.09 13.71 0.62
N ILE A 171 23.41 13.44 1.74
CA ILE A 171 22.34 14.30 2.24
C ILE A 171 22.91 15.68 2.58
N SER A 172 22.20 16.74 2.24
CA SER A 172 22.63 18.06 2.68
C SER A 172 22.74 18.17 4.20
N THR A 173 23.74 18.91 4.64
CA THR A 173 23.90 19.30 6.03
C THR A 173 22.81 20.24 6.57
N VAL A 174 21.98 20.87 5.76
CA VAL A 174 20.83 21.68 6.23
C VAL A 174 19.48 20.97 5.99
N SER A 175 19.49 19.68 5.65
CA SER A 175 18.26 18.92 5.49
C SER A 175 17.51 18.77 6.81
N ALA A 176 16.19 19.03 6.76
CA ALA A 176 15.27 18.61 7.81
C ALA A 176 15.07 17.09 7.78
N ILE A 177 14.61 16.54 8.90
CA ILE A 177 14.30 15.13 9.10
C ILE A 177 12.80 15.00 9.27
N SER A 178 12.12 14.22 8.42
CA SER A 178 10.69 13.96 8.54
C SER A 178 10.41 12.51 8.85
N VAL A 179 9.43 12.25 9.72
CA VAL A 179 8.95 10.91 10.08
C VAL A 179 7.44 10.85 9.83
N THR A 180 7.00 9.86 9.06
CA THR A 180 5.59 9.65 8.71
C THR A 180 5.05 8.43 9.45
N PHE A 181 3.95 8.60 10.16
CA PHE A 181 3.28 7.55 10.94
C PHE A 181 2.03 7.02 10.21
N ASP A 182 1.58 5.83 10.59
CA ASP A 182 0.36 5.21 10.06
C ASP A 182 -0.93 5.88 10.55
N ARG A 183 -0.83 6.79 11.53
CA ARG A 183 -1.95 7.48 12.16
C ARG A 183 -1.50 8.79 12.81
N ALA A 184 -2.47 9.54 13.33
CA ALA A 184 -2.21 10.75 14.10
C ALA A 184 -1.47 10.41 15.41
N MET A 185 -0.34 11.06 15.64
CA MET A 185 0.48 10.90 16.84
C MET A 185 0.27 12.04 17.84
N ASN A 186 0.57 11.79 19.12
CA ASN A 186 0.62 12.84 20.12
C ASN A 186 1.92 13.64 19.93
N PRO A 187 1.85 14.96 19.63
CA PRO A 187 3.04 15.75 19.36
C PRO A 187 4.03 15.82 20.51
N THR A 188 3.57 15.83 21.77
CA THR A 188 4.43 15.99 22.94
C THR A 188 5.27 14.74 23.17
N THR A 189 4.61 13.58 23.31
CA THR A 189 5.30 12.31 23.60
C THR A 189 6.20 11.87 22.44
N THR A 190 5.81 12.18 21.20
CA THR A 190 6.62 11.86 20.03
C THR A 190 7.87 12.71 19.93
N GLN A 191 7.80 14.01 20.28
CA GLN A 191 8.97 14.88 20.31
C GLN A 191 9.95 14.49 21.43
N GLU A 192 9.44 14.12 22.61
CA GLU A 192 10.26 13.60 23.71
C GLU A 192 10.96 12.28 23.36
N ALA A 193 10.32 11.45 22.53
CA ALA A 193 10.86 10.18 22.06
C ALA A 193 11.84 10.33 20.87
N PHE A 194 11.87 11.47 20.19
CA PHE A 194 12.72 11.70 19.02
C PHE A 194 14.15 12.06 19.44
N SER A 195 15.14 11.46 18.77
CA SER A 195 16.54 11.84 18.93
C SER A 195 17.36 11.58 17.68
N THR A 196 18.53 12.23 17.60
CA THR A 196 19.55 12.01 16.58
C THR A 196 20.84 11.53 17.23
N ALA A 197 21.67 10.82 16.47
CA ALA A 197 23.04 10.49 16.84
C ALA A 197 23.98 10.72 15.64
N PRO A 198 24.96 11.64 15.69
CA PRO A 198 25.26 12.56 16.78
C PRO A 198 24.06 13.43 17.21
N ALA A 199 24.00 13.77 18.50
CA ALA A 199 22.87 14.53 19.05
C ALA A 199 22.84 15.95 18.49
N THR A 200 21.65 16.40 18.07
CA THR A 200 21.39 17.75 17.56
C THR A 200 20.25 18.41 18.34
N THR A 201 20.23 19.75 18.35
CA THR A 201 19.07 20.55 18.76
C THR A 201 18.34 21.07 17.53
N GLY A 202 17.04 21.35 17.67
CA GLY A 202 16.19 21.73 16.54
C GLY A 202 14.77 22.07 16.95
N THR A 203 13.94 22.37 15.95
CA THR A 203 12.52 22.65 16.12
C THR A 203 11.67 21.61 15.41
N PHE A 204 10.46 21.37 15.92
CA PHE A 204 9.50 20.45 15.32
C PHE A 204 8.33 21.20 14.70
N ALA A 205 7.91 20.75 13.53
CA ALA A 205 6.67 21.13 12.87
C ALA A 205 5.85 19.88 12.57
N TRP A 206 4.52 19.99 12.65
CA TRP A 206 3.59 18.87 12.44
C TRP A 206 2.67 19.15 11.26
N SER A 207 2.29 18.10 10.54
CA SER A 207 1.19 18.17 9.58
C SER A 207 -0.13 18.43 10.31
N ALA A 208 -1.13 19.00 9.62
CA ALA A 208 -2.45 19.27 10.20
C ALA A 208 -3.15 18.01 10.76
N SER A 209 -2.83 16.84 10.19
CA SER A 209 -3.33 15.53 10.64
C SER A 209 -2.51 14.89 11.76
N ASN A 210 -1.41 15.52 12.20
CA ASN A 210 -0.43 14.95 13.12
C ASN A 210 0.15 13.59 12.70
N THR A 211 0.15 13.28 11.39
CA THR A 211 0.69 12.03 10.85
C THR A 211 2.14 12.17 10.37
N VAL A 212 2.63 13.40 10.23
CA VAL A 212 4.01 13.70 9.83
C VAL A 212 4.60 14.71 10.79
N VAL A 213 5.76 14.39 11.35
CA VAL A 213 6.61 15.33 12.09
C VAL A 213 7.83 15.67 11.26
N THR A 214 8.19 16.94 11.20
CA THR A 214 9.41 17.45 10.58
C THR A 214 10.25 18.14 11.64
N TYR A 215 11.44 17.58 11.88
CA TYR A 215 12.48 18.13 12.73
C TYR A 215 13.48 18.92 11.88
N THR A 216 13.66 20.19 12.20
CA THR A 216 14.65 21.07 11.55
C THR A 216 15.79 21.32 12.54
N PRO A 217 17.01 20.81 12.28
CA PRO A 217 18.18 21.10 13.10
C PRO A 217 18.41 22.62 13.22
N SER A 218 18.75 23.10 14.42
CA SER A 218 19.06 24.52 14.68
C SER A 218 20.35 24.98 14.02
N PHE A 219 21.24 24.04 13.71
CA PHE A 219 22.50 24.26 13.02
C PHE A 219 22.65 23.24 11.91
N SER A 220 23.45 23.57 10.89
CA SER A 220 23.84 22.60 9.88
C SER A 220 24.47 21.37 10.54
N LEU A 221 24.01 20.20 10.14
CA LEU A 221 24.62 18.91 10.45
C LEU A 221 26.10 18.91 10.01
N ALA A 222 26.92 18.08 10.66
CA ALA A 222 28.29 17.89 10.22
C ALA A 222 28.31 17.28 8.81
N GLY A 223 29.24 17.71 7.96
CA GLY A 223 29.43 17.13 6.62
C GLY A 223 30.10 15.76 6.69
N THR A 224 29.90 14.94 5.65
CA THR A 224 30.51 13.60 5.50
C THR A 224 30.36 12.76 6.76
N SER A 225 29.19 12.82 7.40
CA SER A 225 28.93 12.26 8.72
C SER A 225 27.68 11.39 8.69
N LEU A 226 27.75 10.24 9.37
CA LEU A 226 26.60 9.37 9.59
C LEU A 226 25.72 9.95 10.70
N TYR A 227 24.42 10.08 10.42
CA TYR A 227 23.40 10.43 11.40
C TYR A 227 22.38 9.31 11.51
N ALA A 228 22.15 8.83 12.73
CA ALA A 228 21.00 7.99 13.06
C ALA A 228 19.83 8.87 13.53
N VAL A 229 18.63 8.51 13.10
CA VAL A 229 17.35 9.09 13.51
C VAL A 229 16.62 8.03 14.31
N LYS A 230 16.22 8.37 15.53
CA LYS A 230 15.60 7.42 16.46
C LYS A 230 14.27 7.96 16.98
N VAL A 231 13.29 7.08 17.10
CA VAL A 231 12.03 7.35 17.82
C VAL A 231 11.85 6.24 18.84
N ALA A 232 11.89 6.57 20.12
CA ALA A 232 11.70 5.61 21.20
C ALA A 232 10.27 5.05 21.21
N SER A 233 10.10 3.85 21.76
CA SER A 233 8.78 3.20 21.87
C SER A 233 7.80 3.94 22.80
N THR A 234 8.27 4.95 23.54
CA THR A 234 7.45 5.81 24.41
C THR A 234 6.59 6.81 23.62
N ALA A 235 6.83 7.01 22.31
CA ALA A 235 5.94 7.80 21.47
C ALA A 235 4.54 7.16 21.41
N THR A 236 3.49 7.97 21.55
CA THR A 236 2.11 7.49 21.60
C THR A 236 1.24 8.11 20.51
N ASP A 237 0.19 7.40 20.10
CA ASP A 237 -0.88 8.04 19.32
C ASP A 237 -1.68 9.05 20.15
N THR A 238 -2.62 9.74 19.51
CA THR A 238 -3.51 10.72 20.16
C THR A 238 -4.41 10.11 21.23
N ASN A 239 -4.58 8.78 21.26
CA ASN A 239 -5.34 8.05 22.27
C ASN A 239 -4.44 7.47 23.37
N GLY A 240 -3.13 7.75 23.34
CA GLY A 240 -2.17 7.28 24.33
C GLY A 240 -1.62 5.86 24.10
N LEU A 241 -1.92 5.23 22.96
CA LEU A 241 -1.34 3.92 22.63
C LEU A 241 0.12 4.08 22.18
N ALA A 242 1.06 3.53 22.94
CA ALA A 242 2.48 3.58 22.65
C ALA A 242 2.88 2.73 21.43
N MET A 243 3.96 3.12 20.76
CA MET A 243 4.65 2.26 19.79
C MET A 243 5.12 0.97 20.48
N PHE A 244 5.10 -0.15 19.75
CA PHE A 244 5.49 -1.44 20.34
C PHE A 244 7.01 -1.59 20.52
N ALA A 245 7.79 -1.06 19.57
CA ALA A 245 9.24 -1.13 19.55
C ALA A 245 9.81 0.23 19.10
N PRO A 246 11.04 0.58 19.50
CA PRO A 246 11.69 1.78 19.00
C PRO A 246 11.95 1.66 17.50
N PHE A 247 12.06 2.80 16.83
CA PHE A 247 12.45 2.92 15.44
C PHE A 247 13.83 3.54 15.31
N GLU A 248 14.61 3.05 14.34
CA GLU A 248 15.89 3.60 13.95
C GLU A 248 16.02 3.60 12.43
N SER A 249 16.60 4.68 11.90
CA SER A 249 17.08 4.77 10.53
C SER A 249 18.36 5.59 10.52
N ARG A 250 19.12 5.57 9.43
CA ARG A 250 20.35 6.34 9.31
C ARG A 250 20.51 6.92 7.92
N PHE A 251 21.32 7.96 7.80
CA PHE A 251 21.72 8.57 6.53
C PHE A 251 23.10 9.21 6.66
N THR A 252 23.80 9.42 5.55
CA THR A 252 25.09 10.12 5.55
C THR A 252 24.98 11.47 4.88
N THR A 253 25.53 12.50 5.53
CA THR A 253 25.61 13.83 4.94
C THR A 253 26.70 13.91 3.89
N GLY A 254 26.50 14.77 2.88
CA GLY A 254 27.54 15.17 1.93
C GLY A 254 28.48 16.22 2.53
N VAL A 255 29.26 16.88 1.68
CA VAL A 255 30.11 18.00 2.11
C VAL A 255 29.28 19.11 2.78
N ALA A 256 29.84 19.77 3.80
CA ALA A 256 29.13 20.83 4.51
C ALA A 256 28.69 21.95 3.56
N SER A 257 27.39 22.21 3.53
CA SER A 257 26.70 23.06 2.55
C SER A 257 25.52 23.77 3.21
N THR A 258 25.31 25.03 2.85
CA THR A 258 24.13 25.81 3.29
C THR A 258 22.88 25.53 2.43
N LEU A 259 23.00 24.72 1.38
CA LEU A 259 21.89 24.33 0.49
C LEU A 259 21.32 22.98 0.95
N ALA A 260 20.00 22.76 0.94
CA ALA A 260 19.37 21.50 1.34
C ALA A 260 18.99 20.58 0.17
N LYS A 261 18.81 19.26 0.41
CA LYS A 261 18.00 18.44 -0.52
C LYS A 261 16.61 19.05 -0.62
N SER A 262 16.03 19.00 -1.81
CA SER A 262 14.64 19.43 -2.01
C SER A 262 13.67 18.59 -1.18
N SER A 263 12.51 19.12 -0.82
CA SER A 263 11.46 18.39 -0.08
C SER A 263 10.22 18.20 -0.97
N ILE A 264 9.52 17.08 -0.80
CA ILE A 264 8.17 16.89 -1.36
C ILE A 264 7.15 17.24 -0.29
N ASN A 265 6.23 18.15 -0.60
CA ASN A 265 5.29 18.70 0.37
C ASN A 265 3.86 18.16 0.17
N SER A 266 3.48 17.79 -1.06
CA SER A 266 2.17 17.21 -1.35
C SER A 266 2.18 16.38 -2.65
N ILE A 267 1.18 15.50 -2.78
CA ILE A 267 0.91 14.68 -3.96
C ILE A 267 -0.61 14.53 -4.13
N SER A 268 -1.11 14.58 -5.35
CA SER A 268 -2.51 14.32 -5.71
C SER A 268 -2.65 13.95 -7.19
N PHE A 269 -3.84 13.52 -7.59
CA PHE A 269 -4.20 13.27 -8.98
C PHE A 269 -5.62 13.75 -9.25
N SER A 270 -5.94 13.99 -10.52
CA SER A 270 -7.28 14.38 -10.98
C SER A 270 -7.47 14.05 -12.46
N GLY A 271 -8.69 14.25 -12.98
CA GLY A 271 -8.98 14.11 -14.41
C GLY A 271 -8.67 12.72 -14.97
N VAL A 272 -8.93 11.69 -14.16
CA VAL A 272 -8.75 10.29 -14.60
C VAL A 272 -9.81 9.97 -15.64
N THR A 273 -9.38 9.39 -16.75
CA THR A 273 -10.22 8.87 -17.82
C THR A 273 -9.82 7.42 -18.12
N THR A 274 -10.32 6.86 -19.21
CA THR A 274 -9.97 5.52 -19.67
C THR A 274 -8.52 5.41 -20.14
N SER A 275 -7.87 6.52 -20.49
CA SER A 275 -6.49 6.52 -21.01
C SER A 275 -5.61 7.69 -20.58
N ALA A 276 -6.08 8.53 -19.65
CA ALA A 276 -5.35 9.71 -19.19
C ALA A 276 -5.58 9.98 -17.70
N ALA A 277 -4.66 10.73 -17.09
CA ALA A 277 -4.79 11.29 -15.75
C ALA A 277 -3.87 12.50 -15.61
N THR A 278 -4.16 13.43 -14.69
CA THR A 278 -3.26 14.52 -14.35
C THR A 278 -2.67 14.31 -12.96
N LEU A 279 -1.34 14.22 -12.86
CA LEU A 279 -0.62 14.15 -11.60
C LEU A 279 -0.27 15.56 -11.13
N SER A 280 -0.33 15.80 -9.82
CA SER A 280 0.02 17.06 -9.18
C SER A 280 0.84 16.84 -7.92
N ALA A 281 1.81 17.71 -7.66
CA ALA A 281 2.61 17.70 -6.45
C ALA A 281 3.13 19.10 -6.15
N SER A 282 3.66 19.30 -4.94
CA SER A 282 4.46 20.49 -4.63
C SER A 282 5.77 20.09 -3.96
N ALA A 283 6.83 20.83 -4.25
CA ALA A 283 8.16 20.61 -3.71
C ALA A 283 8.85 21.92 -3.34
N THR A 284 9.71 21.92 -2.32
CA THR A 284 10.53 23.07 -1.95
C THR A 284 11.98 22.83 -2.41
N PRO A 285 12.58 23.71 -3.24
CA PRO A 285 13.97 23.54 -3.71
C PRO A 285 15.05 23.61 -2.62
N ASN A 286 14.74 24.27 -1.49
CA ASN A 286 15.61 24.45 -0.34
C ASN A 286 16.98 25.08 -0.67
N GLY A 287 16.96 26.13 -1.49
CA GLY A 287 18.15 26.94 -1.79
C GLY A 287 18.98 26.45 -2.99
N ALA A 288 18.88 25.18 -3.38
CA ALA A 288 19.55 24.63 -4.56
C ALA A 288 18.60 24.52 -5.75
N ALA A 289 19.11 24.79 -6.96
CA ALA A 289 18.35 24.64 -8.20
C ALA A 289 17.83 23.20 -8.32
N THR A 290 16.51 23.06 -8.43
CA THR A 290 15.81 21.78 -8.31
C THR A 290 15.01 21.48 -9.58
N THR A 291 15.14 20.25 -10.05
CA THR A 291 14.27 19.65 -11.06
C THR A 291 13.33 18.63 -10.43
N VAL A 292 12.15 18.45 -11.04
CA VAL A 292 11.13 17.50 -10.58
C VAL A 292 10.57 16.67 -11.72
N VAL A 293 10.20 15.42 -11.41
CA VAL A 293 9.50 14.48 -12.30
C VAL A 293 8.44 13.71 -11.49
N PHE A 294 7.56 12.99 -12.18
CA PHE A 294 6.81 11.88 -11.59
C PHE A 294 7.34 10.56 -12.16
N GLU A 295 7.54 9.59 -11.28
CA GLU A 295 7.68 8.17 -11.63
C GLU A 295 6.30 7.53 -11.54
N TYR A 296 5.90 6.74 -12.55
CA TYR A 296 4.61 6.05 -12.57
C TYR A 296 4.65 4.72 -13.32
N GLY A 297 3.71 3.82 -13.01
CA GLY A 297 3.56 2.52 -13.68
C GLY A 297 2.50 1.61 -13.05
N THR A 298 2.36 0.39 -13.55
CA THR A 298 1.37 -0.59 -13.05
C THR A 298 1.82 -1.34 -11.79
N SER A 299 3.00 -1.01 -11.27
CA SER A 299 3.53 -1.53 -10.01
C SER A 299 4.39 -0.46 -9.32
N THR A 300 4.80 -0.72 -8.08
CA THR A 300 5.72 0.14 -7.31
C THR A 300 7.14 0.20 -7.89
N SER A 301 7.44 -0.57 -8.95
CA SER A 301 8.67 -0.38 -9.73
C SER A 301 8.57 0.79 -10.71
N TYR A 302 7.36 1.33 -10.93
CA TYR A 302 7.01 2.41 -11.85
C TYR A 302 7.43 2.14 -13.31
N GLY A 303 8.71 2.22 -13.63
CA GLY A 303 9.26 1.92 -14.95
C GLY A 303 9.06 3.03 -15.98
N THR A 304 8.31 4.09 -15.67
CA THR A 304 8.13 5.26 -16.54
C THR A 304 8.32 6.56 -15.75
N THR A 305 8.89 7.59 -16.41
CA THR A 305 9.09 8.93 -15.84
C THR A 305 8.53 10.01 -16.76
N THR A 306 7.92 11.04 -16.18
CA THR A 306 7.48 12.23 -16.94
C THR A 306 8.66 13.11 -17.36
N ALA A 307 8.38 14.11 -18.22
CA ALA A 307 9.35 15.15 -18.54
C ALA A 307 9.77 15.93 -17.27
N SER A 308 11.06 16.29 -17.21
CA SER A 308 11.65 17.05 -16.12
C SER A 308 11.23 18.52 -16.16
N GLN A 309 10.89 19.08 -15.00
CA GLN A 309 10.50 20.48 -14.82
C GLN A 309 11.46 21.15 -13.83
N ASN A 310 11.92 22.37 -14.12
CA ASN A 310 12.75 23.14 -13.19
C ASN A 310 11.86 24.04 -12.33
N ILE A 311 11.98 23.90 -11.00
CA ILE A 311 11.18 24.66 -10.02
C ILE A 311 12.00 25.75 -9.30
N GLY A 312 13.20 26.05 -9.82
CA GLY A 312 14.10 27.08 -9.29
C GLY A 312 14.87 26.62 -8.06
N ASN A 313 15.37 27.59 -7.28
CA ASN A 313 16.22 27.39 -6.10
C ASN A 313 15.68 28.12 -4.86
N GLY A 314 14.38 28.45 -4.84
CA GLY A 314 13.75 29.16 -3.74
C GLY A 314 13.59 28.32 -2.47
N ASN A 315 13.09 28.95 -1.41
CA ASN A 315 12.79 28.32 -0.12
C ASN A 315 11.29 28.14 0.15
N SER A 316 10.45 28.45 -0.83
CA SER A 316 8.99 28.27 -0.75
C SER A 316 8.55 27.08 -1.59
N PRO A 317 7.47 26.36 -1.20
CA PRO A 317 6.85 25.34 -2.02
C PRO A 317 6.49 25.84 -3.43
N VAL A 318 6.81 25.04 -4.44
CA VAL A 318 6.42 25.26 -5.84
C VAL A 318 5.60 24.06 -6.31
N SER A 319 4.41 24.32 -6.84
CA SER A 319 3.53 23.29 -7.41
C SER A 319 3.95 22.95 -8.84
N PHE A 320 3.85 21.67 -9.20
CA PHE A 320 4.10 21.17 -10.55
C PHE A 320 3.12 20.05 -10.91
N THR A 321 2.84 19.90 -12.20
CA THR A 321 1.84 18.95 -12.71
C THR A 321 2.35 18.20 -13.94
N ALA A 322 1.81 17.01 -14.19
CA ALA A 322 2.08 16.25 -15.41
C ALA A 322 0.80 15.58 -15.92
N ALA A 323 0.47 15.81 -17.19
CA ALA A 323 -0.61 15.10 -17.86
C ALA A 323 -0.06 13.78 -18.42
N LEU A 324 -0.69 12.68 -18.03
CA LEU A 324 -0.44 11.34 -18.56
C LEU A 324 -1.45 11.04 -19.66
N SER A 325 -1.01 10.32 -20.69
CA SER A 325 -1.82 9.81 -21.78
C SER A 325 -1.37 8.40 -22.17
N GLY A 326 -2.20 7.69 -22.95
CA GLY A 326 -1.89 6.34 -23.41
C GLY A 326 -1.93 5.27 -22.31
N LEU A 327 -2.63 5.56 -21.20
CA LEU A 327 -2.86 4.59 -20.13
C LEU A 327 -3.83 3.49 -20.59
N LEU A 328 -3.69 2.30 -20.02
CA LEU A 328 -4.62 1.20 -20.29
C LEU A 328 -5.93 1.41 -19.50
N PRO A 329 -7.11 1.17 -20.09
CA PRO A 329 -8.39 1.23 -19.38
C PRO A 329 -8.48 0.24 -18.22
N GLY A 330 -9.26 0.56 -17.18
CA GLY A 330 -9.52 -0.30 -16.02
C GLY A 330 -8.27 -0.75 -15.25
N THR A 331 -7.16 -0.03 -15.38
CA THR A 331 -5.84 -0.44 -14.89
C THR A 331 -5.41 0.44 -13.73
N MET A 332 -4.94 -0.19 -12.65
CA MET A 332 -4.36 0.53 -11.51
C MET A 332 -2.92 0.96 -11.84
N TYR A 333 -2.63 2.24 -11.59
CA TYR A 333 -1.31 2.82 -11.69
C TYR A 333 -0.83 3.33 -10.33
N HIS A 334 0.42 3.05 -10.01
CA HIS A 334 1.22 3.63 -8.94
C HIS A 334 1.99 4.84 -9.47
N PHE A 335 2.16 5.88 -8.66
CA PHE A 335 3.02 7.02 -8.98
C PHE A 335 3.60 7.69 -7.73
N ARG A 336 4.75 8.34 -7.88
CA ARG A 336 5.37 9.23 -6.88
C ARG A 336 6.06 10.43 -7.52
N PRO A 337 6.07 11.62 -6.90
CA PRO A 337 6.92 12.73 -7.32
C PRO A 337 8.37 12.49 -6.89
N VAL A 338 9.29 13.00 -7.68
CA VAL A 338 10.73 12.94 -7.42
C VAL A 338 11.30 14.35 -7.63
N ALA A 339 12.05 14.85 -6.65
CA ALA A 339 12.74 16.13 -6.74
C ALA A 339 14.24 15.91 -6.62
N GLN A 340 15.03 16.56 -7.48
CA GLN A 340 16.48 16.41 -7.53
C GLN A 340 17.15 17.78 -7.58
N ASN A 341 18.18 17.96 -6.77
CA ASN A 341 19.04 19.14 -6.82
C ASN A 341 20.50 18.76 -6.59
N SER A 342 21.40 19.75 -6.50
CA SER A 342 22.84 19.51 -6.31
C SER A 342 23.18 18.78 -5.00
N GLN A 343 22.24 18.71 -4.05
CA GLN A 343 22.40 17.97 -2.79
C GLN A 343 21.77 16.57 -2.84
N GLY A 344 21.21 16.19 -4.00
CA GLY A 344 20.73 14.85 -4.33
C GLY A 344 19.21 14.77 -4.55
N THR A 345 18.70 13.54 -4.51
CA THR A 345 17.31 13.22 -4.87
C THR A 345 16.45 12.96 -3.63
N THR A 346 15.22 13.44 -3.65
CA THR A 346 14.16 13.21 -2.67
C THR A 346 12.95 12.59 -3.38
N TYR A 347 12.46 11.47 -2.84
CA TYR A 347 11.30 10.76 -3.34
C TYR A 347 10.07 11.07 -2.48
N GLY A 348 8.92 11.30 -3.09
CA GLY A 348 7.64 11.39 -2.41
C GLY A 348 7.04 10.01 -2.09
N PRO A 349 5.92 9.98 -1.34
CA PRO A 349 5.19 8.75 -1.08
C PRO A 349 4.58 8.17 -2.37
N ASP A 350 4.39 6.85 -2.40
CA ASP A 350 3.62 6.17 -3.44
C ASP A 350 2.13 6.49 -3.30
N THR A 351 1.44 6.71 -4.43
CA THR A 351 -0.02 6.88 -4.51
C THR A 351 -0.55 6.14 -5.73
N THR A 352 -1.81 5.73 -5.68
CA THR A 352 -2.45 4.96 -6.77
C THR A 352 -3.70 5.63 -7.30
N PHE A 353 -3.96 5.48 -8.61
CA PHE A 353 -5.26 5.72 -9.23
C PHE A 353 -5.61 4.58 -10.19
N THR A 354 -6.88 4.41 -10.54
CA THR A 354 -7.34 3.41 -11.53
C THR A 354 -8.05 4.12 -12.65
N THR A 355 -7.64 3.86 -13.90
CA THR A 355 -8.30 4.40 -15.10
C THR A 355 -9.72 3.87 -15.23
N ASP A 356 -10.58 4.67 -15.85
CA ASP A 356 -11.96 4.25 -16.11
C ASP A 356 -12.00 3.07 -17.09
N VAL A 357 -13.10 2.34 -17.08
CA VAL A 357 -13.42 1.31 -18.08
C VAL A 357 -14.37 1.87 -19.12
N VAL A 358 -14.18 1.51 -20.40
CA VAL A 358 -15.22 1.75 -21.42
C VAL A 358 -16.19 0.58 -21.37
N LEU A 359 -17.41 0.80 -20.90
CA LEU A 359 -18.43 -0.27 -20.86
C LEU A 359 -18.96 -0.55 -22.28
N PRO A 360 -19.28 -1.81 -22.62
CA PRO A 360 -19.97 -2.13 -23.87
C PRO A 360 -21.36 -1.50 -23.86
N GLN A 361 -21.81 -1.05 -25.03
CA GLN A 361 -23.17 -0.52 -25.23
C GLN A 361 -24.02 -1.55 -25.97
N VAL A 362 -25.26 -1.74 -25.52
CA VAL A 362 -26.23 -2.59 -26.19
C VAL A 362 -27.51 -1.80 -26.46
N THR A 363 -28.00 -1.89 -27.70
CA THR A 363 -29.29 -1.34 -28.11
C THR A 363 -30.14 -2.47 -28.63
N THR A 364 -31.21 -2.82 -27.91
CA THR A 364 -32.19 -3.80 -28.39
C THR A 364 -32.97 -3.20 -29.55
N THR A 365 -33.02 -3.91 -30.68
CA THR A 365 -33.81 -3.50 -31.85
C THR A 365 -35.09 -4.33 -31.96
N ALA A 366 -35.99 -3.92 -32.85
CA ALA A 366 -37.29 -4.59 -32.98
C ALA A 366 -37.13 -6.09 -33.27
N VAL A 367 -37.89 -6.90 -32.54
CA VAL A 367 -37.99 -8.35 -32.77
C VAL A 367 -38.54 -8.60 -34.17
N SER A 368 -38.00 -9.60 -34.86
CA SER A 368 -38.41 -9.98 -36.22
C SER A 368 -38.80 -11.45 -36.32
N SER A 369 -39.38 -11.85 -37.45
CA SER A 369 -39.72 -13.26 -37.76
C SER A 369 -40.52 -13.97 -36.66
N VAL A 370 -41.51 -13.28 -36.09
CA VAL A 370 -42.38 -13.83 -35.04
C VAL A 370 -43.39 -14.80 -35.65
N THR A 371 -43.42 -16.02 -35.14
CA THR A 371 -44.38 -17.09 -35.48
C THR A 371 -45.09 -17.58 -34.22
N THR A 372 -45.94 -18.60 -34.34
CA THR A 372 -46.62 -19.20 -33.20
C THR A 372 -45.67 -19.90 -32.21
N THR A 373 -44.45 -20.25 -32.64
CA THR A 373 -43.50 -21.02 -31.81
C THR A 373 -42.07 -20.46 -31.82
N SER A 374 -41.80 -19.36 -32.54
CA SER A 374 -40.46 -18.78 -32.62
C SER A 374 -40.49 -17.26 -32.81
N ALA A 375 -39.40 -16.60 -32.44
CA ALA A 375 -39.15 -15.20 -32.73
C ALA A 375 -37.63 -14.98 -32.85
N ARG A 376 -37.22 -13.95 -33.59
CA ARG A 376 -35.82 -13.53 -33.69
C ARG A 376 -35.60 -12.26 -32.88
N LEU A 377 -34.83 -12.38 -31.80
CA LEU A 377 -34.39 -11.25 -30.99
C LEU A 377 -33.21 -10.56 -31.71
N ASN A 378 -33.26 -9.22 -31.78
CA ASN A 378 -32.25 -8.41 -32.46
C ASN A 378 -31.71 -7.34 -31.51
N ALA A 379 -30.41 -7.09 -31.58
CA ALA A 379 -29.75 -6.02 -30.84
C ALA A 379 -28.47 -5.63 -31.58
N ASP A 380 -28.08 -4.38 -31.45
CA ASP A 380 -26.76 -3.89 -31.84
C ASP A 380 -25.90 -3.79 -30.57
N VAL A 381 -24.80 -4.53 -30.56
CA VAL A 381 -23.81 -4.51 -29.47
C VAL A 381 -22.58 -3.77 -29.98
N ASN A 382 -22.23 -2.68 -29.32
CA ASN A 382 -20.95 -2.02 -29.49
C ASN A 382 -20.03 -2.40 -28.32
N PRO A 383 -19.07 -3.31 -28.51
CA PRO A 383 -18.15 -3.76 -27.48
C PRO A 383 -17.16 -2.68 -27.03
N ASN A 384 -17.13 -1.51 -27.71
CA ASN A 384 -16.20 -0.42 -27.46
C ASN A 384 -14.72 -0.86 -27.43
N GLY A 385 -14.38 -1.88 -28.22
CA GLY A 385 -13.02 -2.39 -28.36
C GLY A 385 -12.56 -3.34 -27.25
N ILE A 386 -13.43 -3.74 -26.32
CA ILE A 386 -13.14 -4.72 -25.27
C ILE A 386 -13.84 -6.04 -25.58
N SER A 387 -13.15 -7.17 -25.39
CA SER A 387 -13.74 -8.50 -25.56
C SER A 387 -15.01 -8.61 -24.70
N THR A 388 -16.14 -8.78 -25.39
CA THR A 388 -17.48 -8.72 -24.79
C THR A 388 -18.24 -9.96 -25.20
N THR A 389 -18.88 -10.62 -24.23
CA THR A 389 -19.90 -11.63 -24.51
C THR A 389 -21.27 -11.02 -24.30
N TYR A 390 -22.23 -11.37 -25.16
CA TYR A 390 -23.60 -10.91 -25.05
C TYR A 390 -24.58 -12.07 -25.24
N TYR A 391 -25.76 -11.94 -24.64
CA TYR A 391 -26.86 -12.88 -24.76
C TYR A 391 -28.17 -12.13 -24.52
N PHE A 392 -29.29 -12.70 -24.96
CA PHE A 392 -30.61 -12.20 -24.60
C PHE A 392 -31.14 -12.93 -23.39
N GLU A 393 -31.65 -12.18 -22.42
CA GLU A 393 -32.57 -12.68 -21.41
C GLU A 393 -34.00 -12.47 -21.91
N TYR A 394 -34.83 -13.51 -21.83
CA TYR A 394 -36.22 -13.46 -22.26
C TYR A 394 -37.11 -14.24 -21.29
N GLY A 395 -38.39 -13.93 -21.29
CA GLY A 395 -39.37 -14.55 -20.41
C GLY A 395 -40.78 -14.15 -20.77
N VAL A 396 -41.75 -14.79 -20.12
CA VAL A 396 -43.19 -14.54 -20.36
C VAL A 396 -43.71 -13.29 -19.64
N LYS A 397 -42.86 -12.61 -18.85
CA LYS A 397 -43.17 -11.38 -18.12
C LYS A 397 -42.00 -10.40 -18.19
N SER A 398 -42.30 -9.10 -18.14
CA SER A 398 -41.30 -8.02 -18.23
C SER A 398 -40.34 -7.93 -17.04
N ASP A 399 -40.71 -8.53 -15.91
CA ASP A 399 -39.96 -8.52 -14.65
C ASP A 399 -39.32 -9.89 -14.31
N VAL A 400 -39.52 -10.91 -15.16
CA VAL A 400 -38.98 -12.26 -14.97
C VAL A 400 -38.41 -12.76 -16.29
N LEU A 401 -37.14 -12.46 -16.53
CA LEU A 401 -36.37 -12.96 -17.67
C LEU A 401 -35.51 -14.15 -17.20
N ASN A 402 -36.12 -15.32 -17.13
CA ASN A 402 -35.50 -16.53 -16.59
C ASN A 402 -34.97 -17.51 -17.64
N LEU A 403 -35.03 -17.12 -18.93
CA LEU A 403 -34.48 -17.87 -20.04
C LEU A 403 -33.40 -17.04 -20.73
N THR A 404 -32.36 -17.70 -21.23
CA THR A 404 -31.23 -17.07 -21.90
C THR A 404 -30.99 -17.69 -23.26
N THR A 405 -30.57 -16.90 -24.24
CA THR A 405 -29.91 -17.46 -25.43
C THR A 405 -28.48 -17.90 -25.08
N PRO A 406 -27.85 -18.77 -25.89
CA PRO A 406 -26.41 -18.98 -25.79
C PRO A 406 -25.65 -17.65 -25.91
N SER A 407 -24.55 -17.52 -25.16
CA SER A 407 -23.65 -16.38 -25.26
C SER A 407 -22.95 -16.34 -26.62
N GLN A 408 -22.77 -15.13 -27.14
CA GLN A 408 -22.08 -14.84 -28.38
C GLN A 408 -20.99 -13.79 -28.12
N ASP A 409 -19.91 -13.85 -28.90
CA ASP A 409 -18.82 -12.88 -28.82
C ASP A 409 -19.13 -11.67 -29.72
N ALA A 410 -18.90 -10.45 -29.22
CA ALA A 410 -19.04 -9.18 -29.94
C ALA A 410 -17.70 -8.52 -30.22
#